data_AF-A0A3N7CZ31-F1
#
_entry.id   AF-A0A3N7CZ31-F1
#
_cell.length_a   1.000
_cell.length_b   1.000
_cell.length_c   1.000
_cell.angle_alpha   90.00
_cell.angle_beta   90.00
_cell.angle_gamma   90.00
#
_symmetry.space_group_name_H-M   'P 1'
#
loop_
_entity.id
_entity.type
_entity.pdbx_description
1 polymer ?
#
loop_
_entity_poly.entity_id
_entity_poly.type
_entity_poly.pdbx_seq_one_letter_code
_entity_poly.pdbx_strand_id
1 'polypeptide(L)'
;MKDSLATIHELRIENNWRIDNGEDSFVVPFPSTYPFTLVFHGHSKFEYGHYGIHLGQEDRLTFLGDPEQEIKAYFIDCRLNSPTKGKRLIYTLHPSSEFCLCIPPGVAHAFDGLENIYTLNTYKLYLPDPDKWLSGETNWNLENDVINLPMDVSDDQLNFFEPNSCEASAVFYELIRTHQKENLPKIDSEYPFTEDLEFNDGSSARLMFRKTELRKNVFPEWESIEGIRDLGWQRHLIYWSGDESGFIPFLDSSAFYVVDHGVASYTHDAFGIHLSQQDRLTFVGDPDQTVTLYLVDCRENSPTKHKEVKIEFKPSPLRFLVIPTGVAHRFENLHKVYTINRPNIYSDNIEEYEPGNDVIDWDIDNKNYPVYQVSEQAANEDFYRLQAQSQQSLMSQPPTHSTPIVISTIDEDGNDVKVAFRKSE
;
A
#
# COMPACT_ATOMS: atom_id res chain seq x y z
N MET A 1 -33.63 -4.35 5.14
CA MET A 1 -33.12 -3.17 4.42
C MET A 1 -31.61 -3.34 4.40
N LYS A 2 -30.95 -3.27 3.24
CA LYS A 2 -29.49 -3.18 3.22
C LYS A 2 -29.17 -1.74 3.65
N ASP A 3 -28.51 -1.57 4.79
CA ASP A 3 -28.15 -0.24 5.27
C ASP A 3 -27.14 0.38 4.28
N SER A 4 -27.48 1.56 3.77
CA SER A 4 -26.63 2.28 2.82
C SER A 4 -25.56 3.06 3.58
N LEU A 5 -24.37 3.21 3.00
CA LEU A 5 -23.33 4.11 3.53
C LEU A 5 -23.82 5.55 3.65
N ALA A 6 -24.81 5.95 2.83
CA ALA A 6 -25.48 7.26 2.91
C ALA A 6 -26.22 7.52 4.23
N THR A 7 -26.32 6.52 5.12
CA THR A 7 -26.78 6.71 6.51
C THR A 7 -25.91 7.69 7.29
N ILE A 8 -24.61 7.77 6.97
CA ILE A 8 -23.67 8.72 7.56
C ILE A 8 -23.17 9.65 6.44
N HIS A 9 -23.29 10.95 6.66
CA HIS A 9 -22.89 11.98 5.71
C HIS A 9 -21.42 11.84 5.31
N GLU A 10 -21.10 11.90 4.01
CA GLU A 10 -19.75 11.78 3.43
C GLU A 10 -19.02 10.43 3.62
N LEU A 11 -19.55 9.50 4.41
CA LEU A 11 -19.08 8.12 4.43
C LEU A 11 -19.42 7.47 3.09
N ARG A 12 -18.42 6.97 2.39
CA ARG A 12 -18.59 6.54 0.98
C ARG A 12 -17.57 5.47 0.58
N ILE A 13 -17.91 4.79 -0.50
CA ILE A 13 -16.97 4.00 -1.29
C ILE A 13 -16.65 4.78 -2.56
N GLU A 14 -15.37 4.90 -2.88
CA GLU A 14 -14.88 5.39 -4.16
C GLU A 14 -14.32 4.21 -4.98
N ASN A 15 -14.49 4.25 -6.30
CA ASN A 15 -13.86 3.28 -7.18
C ASN A 15 -12.39 3.64 -7.36
N ASN A 16 -11.50 2.69 -7.10
CA ASN A 16 -10.13 2.77 -7.54
C ASN A 16 -10.09 2.65 -9.06
N TRP A 17 -9.25 3.48 -9.68
CA TRP A 17 -8.97 3.35 -11.10
C TRP A 17 -8.08 2.12 -11.30
N ARG A 18 -8.47 1.22 -12.20
CA ARG A 18 -7.76 -0.03 -12.46
C ARG A 18 -7.64 -0.31 -13.95
N ILE A 19 -6.54 -0.94 -14.35
CA ILE A 19 -6.27 -1.40 -15.71
C ILE A 19 -6.28 -2.93 -15.74
N ASP A 20 -6.93 -3.51 -16.74
CA ASP A 20 -6.86 -4.95 -17.03
C ASP A 20 -5.40 -5.39 -17.31
N ASN A 21 -4.97 -6.43 -16.61
CA ASN A 21 -3.64 -7.04 -16.73
C ASN A 21 -3.70 -8.52 -17.15
N GLY A 22 -4.82 -8.95 -17.75
CA GLY A 22 -5.11 -10.31 -18.17
C GLY A 22 -5.99 -11.09 -17.18
N GLU A 23 -6.92 -11.88 -17.72
CA GLU A 23 -7.88 -12.70 -16.96
C GLU A 23 -8.66 -11.88 -15.92
N ASP A 24 -8.48 -12.15 -14.62
CA ASP A 24 -9.05 -11.42 -13.49
C ASP A 24 -7.98 -10.60 -12.73
N SER A 25 -6.85 -10.29 -13.37
CA SER A 25 -5.76 -9.48 -12.82
C SER A 25 -5.89 -8.00 -13.20
N PHE A 26 -5.54 -7.12 -12.27
CA PHE A 26 -5.61 -5.67 -12.46
C PHE A 26 -4.39 -4.93 -11.92
N VAL A 27 -3.99 -3.86 -12.60
CA VAL A 27 -3.05 -2.87 -12.07
C VAL A 27 -3.83 -1.68 -11.51
N VAL A 28 -3.59 -1.35 -10.24
CA VAL A 28 -4.25 -0.28 -9.50
C VAL A 28 -3.21 0.77 -9.09
N PRO A 29 -3.03 1.86 -9.86
CA PRO A 29 -2.11 2.94 -9.51
C PRO A 29 -2.62 3.81 -8.36
N PHE A 30 -1.69 4.20 -7.49
CA PHE A 30 -1.91 5.18 -6.42
C PHE A 30 -1.00 6.38 -6.69
N PRO A 31 -1.48 7.40 -7.42
CA PRO A 31 -0.64 8.41 -8.06
C PRO A 31 -0.31 9.54 -7.07
N SER A 32 0.43 9.18 -6.03
CA SER A 32 0.80 10.09 -4.94
C SER A 32 2.23 9.81 -4.50
N THR A 33 2.93 10.87 -4.13
CA THR A 33 4.21 10.77 -3.43
C THR A 33 4.02 10.69 -1.92
N TYR A 34 2.79 10.85 -1.41
CA TYR A 34 2.53 10.91 0.02
C TYR A 34 2.81 9.58 0.72
N PRO A 35 3.21 9.62 2.00
CA PRO A 35 3.32 8.40 2.78
C PRO A 35 1.99 7.68 2.86
N PHE A 36 2.04 6.35 2.94
CA PHE A 36 0.89 5.50 3.21
C PHE A 36 1.32 4.39 4.17
N THR A 37 0.36 3.65 4.70
CA THR A 37 0.64 2.47 5.53
C THR A 37 -0.01 1.23 4.97
N LEU A 38 0.69 0.10 5.11
CA LEU A 38 0.13 -1.23 4.94
C LEU A 38 -0.11 -1.81 6.34
N VAL A 39 -1.35 -2.07 6.68
CA VAL A 39 -1.73 -2.70 7.96
C VAL A 39 -1.97 -4.19 7.71
N PHE A 40 -1.46 -5.03 8.59
CA PHE A 40 -1.70 -6.47 8.60
C PHE A 40 -2.29 -6.87 9.96
N HIS A 41 -3.28 -7.77 9.94
CA HIS A 41 -4.11 -8.04 11.13
C HIS A 41 -3.88 -9.44 11.75
N GLY A 42 -3.00 -10.24 11.16
CA GLY A 42 -2.68 -11.59 11.64
C GLY A 42 -3.62 -12.69 11.13
N HIS A 43 -3.44 -13.90 11.66
CA HIS A 43 -4.23 -15.08 11.27
C HIS A 43 -5.26 -15.46 12.35
N SER A 44 -4.92 -15.16 13.60
CA SER A 44 -5.79 -15.35 14.76
C SER A 44 -6.90 -14.30 14.79
N LYS A 45 -7.99 -14.63 15.51
CA LYS A 45 -9.18 -13.78 15.58
C LYS A 45 -8.79 -12.36 16.01
N PHE A 46 -9.15 -11.38 15.19
CA PHE A 46 -8.81 -9.97 15.36
C PHE A 46 -10.05 -9.17 15.76
N GLU A 47 -9.96 -8.40 16.84
CA GLU A 47 -11.00 -7.46 17.28
C GLU A 47 -10.32 -6.19 17.80
N TYR A 48 -10.76 -5.02 17.32
CA TYR A 48 -10.22 -3.73 17.81
C TYR A 48 -10.64 -3.44 19.27
N GLY A 49 -11.83 -3.90 19.69
CA GLY A 49 -12.38 -3.63 21.03
C GLY A 49 -12.83 -2.19 21.29
N HIS A 50 -12.50 -1.25 20.40
CA HIS A 50 -12.91 0.15 20.45
C HIS A 50 -13.10 0.72 19.04
N TYR A 51 -13.90 1.78 18.92
CA TYR A 51 -13.89 2.65 17.76
C TYR A 51 -12.69 3.60 17.83
N GLY A 52 -12.04 3.83 16.69
CA GLY A 52 -11.12 4.95 16.48
C GLY A 52 -11.85 6.14 15.86
N ILE A 53 -11.55 7.35 16.31
CA ILE A 53 -12.01 8.61 15.73
C ILE A 53 -10.78 9.45 15.39
N HIS A 54 -10.56 9.72 14.11
CA HIS A 54 -9.56 10.68 13.65
C HIS A 54 -10.18 12.07 13.49
N LEU A 55 -9.55 13.13 14.03
CA LEU A 55 -10.06 14.50 13.87
C LEU A 55 -9.43 15.24 12.68
N GLY A 56 -8.23 14.84 12.28
CA GLY A 56 -7.42 15.43 11.23
C GLY A 56 -7.09 14.48 10.09
N GLN A 57 -7.73 13.32 10.01
CA GLN A 57 -7.49 12.33 8.96
C GLN A 57 -8.80 11.81 8.37
N GLU A 58 -8.93 11.84 7.04
CA GLU A 58 -9.86 10.99 6.29
C GLU A 58 -9.12 9.67 6.03
N ASP A 59 -9.61 8.58 6.61
CA ASP A 59 -9.08 7.26 6.29
C ASP A 59 -9.56 6.82 4.91
N ARG A 60 -8.61 6.34 4.12
CA ARG A 60 -8.85 5.88 2.74
C ARG A 60 -8.32 4.47 2.64
N LEU A 61 -9.22 3.51 2.86
CA LEU A 61 -8.90 2.12 3.12
C LEU A 61 -9.24 1.25 1.92
N THR A 62 -8.24 0.58 1.36
CA THR A 62 -8.43 -0.52 0.39
C THR A 62 -8.11 -1.84 1.11
N PHE A 63 -9.07 -2.77 1.12
CA PHE A 63 -8.93 -4.07 1.77
C PHE A 63 -8.51 -5.12 0.74
N LEU A 64 -7.36 -5.75 0.96
CA LEU A 64 -6.78 -6.78 0.10
C LEU A 64 -6.84 -8.13 0.82
N GLY A 65 -7.36 -9.16 0.18
CA GLY A 65 -7.54 -10.48 0.77
C GLY A 65 -8.48 -11.35 -0.04
N ASP A 66 -9.04 -12.40 0.58
CA ASP A 66 -10.03 -13.27 -0.06
C ASP A 66 -11.33 -12.47 -0.35
N PRO A 67 -11.77 -12.35 -1.63
CA PRO A 67 -12.97 -11.60 -1.97
C PRO A 67 -14.26 -12.21 -1.38
N GLU A 68 -14.25 -13.47 -0.94
CA GLU A 68 -15.41 -14.09 -0.29
C GLU A 68 -15.47 -13.79 1.22
N GLN A 69 -14.40 -13.26 1.81
CA GLN A 69 -14.37 -12.92 3.24
C GLN A 69 -15.26 -11.71 3.55
N GLU A 70 -16.08 -11.82 4.59
CA GLU A 70 -16.90 -10.70 5.07
C GLU A 70 -16.16 -9.87 6.11
N ILE A 71 -16.07 -8.56 5.86
CA ILE A 71 -15.61 -7.57 6.83
C ILE A 71 -16.84 -6.82 7.35
N LYS A 72 -17.01 -6.77 8.67
CA LYS A 72 -18.06 -5.95 9.30
C LYS A 72 -17.45 -4.64 9.76
N ALA A 73 -17.90 -3.56 9.15
CA ALA A 73 -17.54 -2.20 9.53
C ALA A 73 -18.65 -1.58 10.39
N TYR A 74 -18.26 -1.01 11.52
CA TYR A 74 -19.14 -0.32 12.44
C TYR A 74 -18.80 1.15 12.40
N PHE A 75 -19.82 2.01 12.32
CA PHE A 75 -19.62 3.45 12.25
C PHE A 75 -20.56 4.20 13.19
N ILE A 76 -20.07 5.32 13.74
CA ILE A 76 -20.85 6.30 14.48
C ILE A 76 -20.46 7.71 14.02
N ASP A 77 -21.43 8.54 13.65
CA ASP A 77 -21.16 9.93 13.31
C ASP A 77 -21.00 10.80 14.57
N CYS A 78 -19.76 11.02 14.99
CA CYS A 78 -19.42 11.79 16.19
C CYS A 78 -19.17 13.28 15.88
N ARG A 79 -19.56 13.78 14.70
CA ARG A 79 -19.32 15.18 14.32
C ARG A 79 -20.40 16.10 14.89
N LEU A 80 -19.97 17.17 15.56
CA LEU A 80 -20.83 18.12 16.26
C LEU A 80 -21.88 18.78 15.35
N ASN A 81 -21.48 19.09 14.13
CA ASN A 81 -22.27 19.85 13.15
C ASN A 81 -22.77 18.99 11.98
N SER A 82 -22.67 17.66 12.06
CA SER A 82 -23.12 16.77 10.98
C SER A 82 -24.65 16.66 10.92
N PRO A 83 -25.26 16.60 9.71
CA PRO A 83 -26.68 16.32 9.57
C PRO A 83 -27.07 14.90 10.01
N THR A 84 -26.11 13.98 10.10
CA THR A 84 -26.29 12.59 10.54
C THR A 84 -25.68 12.33 11.92
N LYS A 85 -25.43 13.39 12.70
CA LYS A 85 -24.89 13.32 14.07
C LYS A 85 -25.57 12.23 14.92
N GLY A 86 -24.77 11.37 15.54
CA GLY A 86 -25.19 10.28 16.42
C GLY A 86 -25.79 9.08 15.70
N LYS A 87 -25.86 9.09 14.36
CA LYS A 87 -26.30 7.91 13.60
C LYS A 87 -25.24 6.82 13.68
N ARG A 88 -25.71 5.59 13.84
CA ARG A 88 -24.91 4.36 13.78
C ARG A 88 -25.18 3.63 12.48
N LEU A 89 -24.17 2.95 11.98
CA LEU A 89 -24.26 2.10 10.80
C LEU A 89 -23.42 0.84 11.02
N ILE A 90 -23.98 -0.30 10.66
CA ILE A 90 -23.22 -1.54 10.47
C ILE A 90 -23.26 -1.84 8.98
N TYR A 91 -22.10 -2.00 8.37
CA TYR A 91 -21.97 -2.25 6.94
C TYR A 91 -21.07 -3.45 6.71
N THR A 92 -21.54 -4.40 5.90
CA THR A 92 -20.73 -5.54 5.47
C THR A 92 -20.12 -5.23 4.12
N LEU A 93 -18.80 -5.37 4.03
CA LEU A 93 -18.02 -5.22 2.81
C LEU A 93 -17.12 -6.45 2.60
N HIS A 94 -16.61 -6.59 1.38
CA HIS A 94 -15.70 -7.66 0.99
C HIS A 94 -14.37 -7.04 0.53
N PRO A 95 -13.22 -7.71 0.76
CA PRO A 95 -11.94 -7.31 0.19
C PRO A 95 -12.02 -7.16 -1.33
N SER A 96 -11.46 -6.07 -1.85
CA SER A 96 -11.37 -5.81 -3.28
C SER A 96 -10.39 -4.67 -3.54
N SER A 97 -9.57 -4.82 -4.57
CA SER A 97 -8.73 -3.74 -5.09
C SER A 97 -9.54 -2.66 -5.83
N GLU A 98 -10.80 -2.94 -6.18
CA GLU A 98 -11.69 -2.03 -6.91
C GLU A 98 -12.18 -0.85 -6.08
N PHE A 99 -12.20 -0.98 -4.76
CA PHE A 99 -12.92 -0.03 -3.91
C PHE A 99 -12.02 0.52 -2.80
N CYS A 100 -12.18 1.81 -2.56
CA CYS A 100 -11.62 2.51 -1.40
C CYS A 100 -12.77 2.97 -0.51
N LEU A 101 -12.80 2.49 0.74
CA LEU A 101 -13.67 3.02 1.78
C LEU A 101 -13.09 4.33 2.31
N CYS A 102 -13.83 5.42 2.16
CA CYS A 102 -13.44 6.75 2.63
C CYS A 102 -14.24 7.10 3.88
N ILE A 103 -13.55 7.24 5.02
CA ILE A 103 -14.14 7.55 6.32
C ILE A 103 -13.75 8.98 6.68
N PRO A 104 -14.68 9.94 6.69
CA PRO A 104 -14.35 11.34 6.92
C PRO A 104 -13.92 11.58 8.38
N PRO A 105 -13.12 12.63 8.64
CA PRO A 105 -12.71 13.00 10.00
C PRO A 105 -13.92 13.15 10.94
N GLY A 106 -13.82 12.60 12.14
CA GLY A 106 -14.85 12.65 13.18
C GLY A 106 -15.91 11.55 13.10
N VAL A 107 -15.85 10.65 12.12
CA VAL A 107 -16.65 9.42 12.12
C VAL A 107 -15.89 8.32 12.86
N ALA A 108 -16.47 7.84 13.96
CA ALA A 108 -15.94 6.72 14.71
C ALA A 108 -16.08 5.45 13.89
N HIS A 109 -15.04 4.62 13.84
CA HIS A 109 -15.08 3.37 13.10
C HIS A 109 -14.32 2.22 13.78
N ALA A 110 -14.80 1.00 13.55
CA ALA A 110 -14.17 -0.25 13.96
C ALA A 110 -14.49 -1.33 12.93
N PHE A 111 -13.70 -2.40 12.91
CA PHE A 111 -13.87 -3.50 11.98
C PHE A 111 -13.70 -4.87 12.66
N ASP A 112 -14.52 -5.83 12.25
CA ASP A 112 -14.32 -7.26 12.53
C ASP A 112 -14.10 -8.03 11.22
N GLY A 113 -13.52 -9.23 11.32
CA GLY A 113 -13.31 -10.10 10.17
C GLY A 113 -12.10 -9.68 9.34
N LEU A 114 -11.06 -9.13 9.99
CA LEU A 114 -9.84 -8.66 9.33
C LEU A 114 -8.71 -9.70 9.28
N GLU A 115 -8.92 -10.90 9.80
CA GLU A 115 -7.93 -11.97 9.77
C GLU A 115 -7.52 -12.27 8.32
N ASN A 116 -6.22 -12.36 8.02
CA ASN A 116 -5.68 -12.51 6.66
C ASN A 116 -6.00 -11.36 5.69
N ILE A 117 -6.58 -10.26 6.18
CA ILE A 117 -6.78 -9.06 5.39
C ILE A 117 -5.58 -8.13 5.56
N TYR A 118 -5.23 -7.46 4.46
CA TYR A 118 -4.25 -6.40 4.44
C TYR A 118 -4.96 -5.10 4.07
N THR A 119 -4.75 -4.05 4.84
CA THR A 119 -5.39 -2.75 4.59
C THR A 119 -4.35 -1.76 4.11
N LEU A 120 -4.50 -1.26 2.89
CA LEU A 120 -3.76 -0.09 2.42
C LEU A 120 -4.47 1.17 2.92
N ASN A 121 -3.77 2.00 3.69
CA ASN A 121 -4.26 3.28 4.16
C ASN A 121 -3.47 4.44 3.53
N THR A 122 -4.10 5.12 2.55
CA THR A 122 -3.52 6.24 1.77
C THR A 122 -4.10 7.61 2.14
N TYR A 123 -4.68 7.71 3.34
CA TYR A 123 -5.31 8.86 4.00
C TYR A 123 -5.13 10.29 3.43
N LYS A 124 -6.14 11.15 3.69
CA LYS A 124 -6.01 12.61 3.54
C LYS A 124 -5.93 13.30 4.90
N LEU A 125 -5.04 14.27 5.03
CA LEU A 125 -4.87 15.06 6.25
C LEU A 125 -5.62 16.39 6.18
N TYR A 126 -6.20 16.77 7.31
CA TYR A 126 -6.92 18.01 7.55
C TYR A 126 -6.35 18.68 8.80
N LEU A 127 -6.00 19.94 8.68
CA LEU A 127 -5.46 20.80 9.72
C LEU A 127 -6.57 21.65 10.34
N PRO A 128 -6.41 22.06 11.61
CA PRO A 128 -7.35 23.00 12.21
C PRO A 128 -7.35 24.34 11.46
N ASP A 129 -8.40 25.12 11.65
CA ASP A 129 -8.43 26.51 11.20
C ASP A 129 -7.19 27.26 11.72
N PRO A 130 -6.43 27.99 10.87
CA PRO A 130 -5.18 28.62 11.26
C PRO A 130 -5.32 29.58 12.44
N ASP A 131 -6.42 30.34 12.53
CA ASP A 131 -6.62 31.30 13.62
C ASP A 131 -6.87 30.54 14.92
N LYS A 132 -7.72 29.51 14.89
CA LYS A 132 -7.96 28.62 16.05
C LYS A 132 -6.70 27.86 16.48
N TRP A 133 -5.85 27.46 15.53
CA TRP A 133 -4.63 26.72 15.83
C TRP A 133 -3.58 27.62 16.49
N LEU A 134 -3.37 28.82 15.96
CA LEU A 134 -2.41 29.78 16.49
C LEU A 134 -2.85 30.39 17.84
N SER A 135 -4.15 30.52 18.09
CA SER A 135 -4.68 30.99 19.37
C SER A 135 -4.68 29.92 20.47
N GLY A 136 -4.41 28.65 20.13
CA GLY A 136 -4.44 27.54 21.07
C GLY A 136 -5.86 27.11 21.47
N GLU A 137 -6.86 27.48 20.67
CA GLU A 137 -8.27 27.09 20.89
C GLU A 137 -8.53 25.61 20.57
N THR A 138 -7.61 24.96 19.86
CA THR A 138 -7.61 23.52 19.62
C THR A 138 -6.46 22.84 20.37
N ASN A 139 -6.75 21.68 20.96
CA ASN A 139 -5.76 20.79 21.55
C ASN A 139 -5.26 19.72 20.56
N TRP A 140 -5.70 19.80 19.29
CA TRP A 140 -5.30 18.85 18.27
C TRP A 140 -3.80 18.95 17.99
N ASN A 141 -3.17 17.80 17.91
CA ASN A 141 -1.85 17.63 17.34
C ASN A 141 -1.78 16.27 16.62
N LEU A 142 -0.81 16.11 15.73
CA LEU A 142 -0.69 14.91 14.90
C LEU A 142 -0.47 13.63 15.72
N GLU A 143 0.27 13.71 16.84
CA GLU A 143 0.58 12.53 17.66
C GLU A 143 -0.66 12.02 18.42
N ASN A 144 -1.66 12.88 18.62
CA ASN A 144 -2.89 12.60 19.35
C ASN A 144 -4.14 12.83 18.48
N ASP A 145 -4.07 12.46 17.19
CA ASP A 145 -5.21 12.60 16.27
C ASP A 145 -6.35 11.61 16.55
N VAL A 146 -6.04 10.49 17.23
CA VAL A 146 -6.98 9.39 17.48
C VAL A 146 -7.63 9.53 18.85
N ILE A 147 -8.96 9.44 18.86
CA ILE A 147 -9.78 9.31 20.07
C ILE A 147 -10.43 7.94 20.05
N ASN A 148 -10.20 7.16 21.10
CA ASN A 148 -10.81 5.85 21.27
C ASN A 148 -12.14 5.93 22.03
N LEU A 149 -13.12 5.16 21.59
CA LEU A 149 -14.46 5.07 22.15
C LEU A 149 -14.86 3.59 22.31
N PRO A 150 -15.38 3.16 23.48
CA PRO A 150 -15.79 1.76 23.67
C PRO A 150 -16.86 1.31 22.66
N MET A 151 -16.79 0.03 22.24
CA MET A 151 -17.74 -0.52 21.28
C MET A 151 -19.18 -0.59 21.81
N ASP A 152 -19.34 -0.72 23.13
CA ASP A 152 -20.61 -0.82 23.85
C ASP A 152 -21.13 0.54 24.37
N VAL A 153 -20.48 1.65 24.00
CA VAL A 153 -20.88 2.99 24.43
C VAL A 153 -22.35 3.26 24.13
N SER A 154 -23.08 3.82 25.10
CA SER A 154 -24.47 4.21 24.92
C SER A 154 -24.62 5.56 24.24
N ASP A 155 -25.79 5.83 23.63
CA ASP A 155 -26.02 7.07 22.88
C ASP A 155 -25.95 8.34 23.76
N ASP A 156 -26.26 8.23 25.06
CA ASP A 156 -26.16 9.33 26.03
C ASP A 156 -24.71 9.61 26.48
N GLN A 157 -23.79 8.68 26.23
CA GLN A 157 -22.36 8.81 26.54
C GLN A 157 -21.54 9.28 25.33
N LEU A 158 -22.16 9.45 24.15
CA LEU A 158 -21.46 9.90 22.95
C LEU A 158 -20.99 11.34 23.08
N ASN A 159 -19.68 11.53 22.94
CA ASN A 159 -19.07 12.84 22.77
C ASN A 159 -19.08 13.23 21.29
N PHE A 160 -19.22 14.54 21.05
CA PHE A 160 -19.24 15.09 19.69
C PHE A 160 -18.12 16.10 19.51
N PHE A 161 -17.47 16.03 18.35
CA PHE A 161 -16.24 16.76 18.06
C PHE A 161 -16.40 17.67 16.85
N GLU A 162 -15.62 18.75 16.80
CA GLU A 162 -15.43 19.57 15.60
C GLU A 162 -14.16 19.06 14.90
N PRO A 163 -14.26 18.29 13.79
CA PRO A 163 -13.08 17.83 13.07
C PRO A 163 -12.38 18.99 12.36
N ASN A 164 -11.12 18.78 12.05
CA ASN A 164 -10.35 19.69 11.22
C ASN A 164 -10.95 19.76 9.81
N SER A 165 -10.90 20.96 9.22
CA SER A 165 -11.55 21.24 7.94
C SER A 165 -10.61 21.73 6.84
N CYS A 166 -9.37 22.11 7.17
CA CYS A 166 -8.44 22.67 6.20
C CYS A 166 -7.56 21.57 5.60
N GLU A 167 -7.80 21.18 4.35
CA GLU A 167 -6.99 20.14 3.69
C GLU A 167 -5.48 20.50 3.71
N ALA A 168 -4.66 19.54 4.11
CA ALA A 168 -3.23 19.72 4.24
C ALA A 168 -2.57 19.90 2.86
N SER A 169 -1.65 20.84 2.76
CA SER A 169 -0.85 21.03 1.55
C SER A 169 0.16 19.90 1.34
N ALA A 170 0.64 19.71 0.09
CA ALA A 170 1.72 18.77 -0.21
C ALA A 170 2.97 19.00 0.67
N VAL A 171 3.28 20.26 1.00
CA VAL A 171 4.41 20.60 1.91
C VAL A 171 4.23 19.97 3.28
N PHE A 172 3.00 19.88 3.79
CA PHE A 172 2.73 19.25 5.07
C PHE A 172 3.01 17.75 5.03
N TYR A 173 2.64 17.04 3.95
CA TYR A 173 2.97 15.63 3.78
C TYR A 173 4.49 15.38 3.74
N GLU A 174 5.27 16.28 3.13
CA GLU A 174 6.74 16.21 3.13
C GLU A 174 7.32 16.38 4.56
N LEU A 175 6.75 17.29 5.35
CA LEU A 175 7.12 17.44 6.76
C LEU A 175 6.80 16.17 7.56
N ILE A 176 5.61 15.58 7.36
CA ILE A 176 5.23 14.33 8.02
C ILE A 176 6.16 13.19 7.61
N ARG A 177 6.46 13.04 6.32
CA ARG A 177 7.40 12.03 5.82
C ARG A 177 8.76 12.18 6.48
N THR A 178 9.29 13.40 6.54
CA THR A 178 10.59 13.69 7.16
C THR A 178 10.58 13.31 8.63
N HIS A 179 9.56 13.78 9.37
CA HIS A 179 9.39 13.47 10.78
C HIS A 179 9.28 11.96 11.03
N GLN A 180 8.50 11.24 10.21
CA GLN A 180 8.35 9.79 10.30
C GLN A 180 9.67 9.06 10.01
N LYS A 181 10.41 9.43 8.96
CA LYS A 181 11.73 8.83 8.65
C LYS A 181 12.73 9.00 9.79
N GLU A 182 12.69 10.15 10.46
CA GLU A 182 13.60 10.44 11.56
C GLU A 182 13.22 9.74 12.88
N ASN A 183 11.93 9.58 13.17
CA ASN A 183 11.47 9.17 14.50
C ASN A 183 10.99 7.72 14.56
N LEU A 184 10.36 7.22 13.50
CA LEU A 184 9.86 5.86 13.47
C LEU A 184 10.98 4.84 13.78
N PRO A 185 12.17 4.84 13.12
CA PRO A 185 13.21 3.86 13.40
C PRO A 185 13.75 3.86 14.85
N LYS A 186 13.47 4.91 15.63
CA LYS A 186 13.91 5.06 17.02
C LYS A 186 12.93 4.47 18.03
N ILE A 187 11.72 4.11 17.61
CA ILE A 187 10.69 3.54 18.49
C ILE A 187 11.12 2.11 18.86
N ASP A 188 11.26 1.87 20.16
CA ASP A 188 11.75 0.63 20.75
C ASP A 188 10.66 -0.15 21.52
N SER A 189 9.39 0.19 21.32
CA SER A 189 8.23 -0.41 21.98
C SER A 189 7.09 -0.68 21.00
N GLU A 190 6.22 -1.64 21.35
CA GLU A 190 4.98 -1.88 20.58
C GLU A 190 4.11 -0.62 20.58
N TYR A 191 3.32 -0.47 19.52
CA TYR A 191 2.39 0.65 19.43
C TYR A 191 1.44 0.59 20.65
N PRO A 192 1.29 1.69 21.41
CA PRO A 192 0.44 1.69 22.58
C PRO A 192 -1.00 1.35 22.20
N PHE A 193 -1.66 0.56 23.04
CA PHE A 193 -3.12 0.53 23.07
C PHE A 193 -3.61 1.22 24.33
N THR A 194 -4.80 1.81 24.25
CA THR A 194 -5.45 2.45 25.39
C THR A 194 -6.68 1.67 25.79
N GLU A 195 -6.87 1.46 27.09
CA GLU A 195 -8.06 0.82 27.63
C GLU A 195 -8.68 1.77 28.67
N ASP A 196 -10.00 1.93 28.61
CA ASP A 196 -10.76 2.62 29.64
C ASP A 196 -11.09 1.61 30.74
N LEU A 197 -10.54 1.82 31.94
CA LEU A 197 -10.75 0.92 33.07
C LEU A 197 -11.61 1.59 34.14
N GLU A 198 -12.65 0.88 34.56
CA GLU A 198 -13.41 1.20 35.77
C GLU A 198 -12.74 0.55 36.98
N PHE A 199 -12.48 1.35 38.01
CA PHE A 199 -11.95 0.87 39.27
C PHE A 199 -13.08 0.52 40.24
N ASN A 200 -12.75 -0.32 41.24
CA ASN A 200 -13.71 -0.77 42.25
C ASN A 200 -14.34 0.37 43.09
N ASP A 201 -13.78 1.57 43.05
CA ASP A 201 -14.32 2.77 43.71
C ASP A 201 -15.30 3.57 42.84
N GLY A 202 -15.61 3.08 41.63
CA GLY A 202 -16.49 3.73 40.67
C GLY A 202 -15.83 4.87 39.89
N SER A 203 -14.52 5.10 40.07
CA SER A 203 -13.76 5.99 39.20
C SER A 203 -13.35 5.28 37.90
N SER A 204 -13.10 6.05 36.85
CA SER A 204 -12.63 5.55 35.56
C SER A 204 -11.33 6.26 35.15
N ALA A 205 -10.36 5.53 34.61
CA ALA A 205 -9.21 6.14 33.95
C ALA A 205 -8.88 5.44 32.64
N ARG A 206 -8.44 6.24 31.67
CA ARG A 206 -7.82 5.75 30.45
C ARG A 206 -6.37 5.40 30.74
N LEU A 207 -6.03 4.12 30.69
CA LEU A 207 -4.66 3.65 30.82
C LEU A 207 -4.08 3.35 29.43
N MET A 208 -2.84 3.78 29.21
CA MET A 208 -2.07 3.44 28.02
C MET A 208 -1.12 2.30 28.35
N PHE A 209 -1.31 1.16 27.70
CA PHE A 209 -0.46 -0.01 27.84
C PHE A 209 0.55 -0.05 26.69
N ARG A 210 1.81 -0.35 27.01
CA ARG A 210 2.89 -0.54 26.04
C ARG A 210 3.69 -1.77 26.44
N LYS A 211 3.86 -2.72 25.52
CA LYS A 211 4.89 -3.76 25.72
C LYS A 211 6.26 -3.16 25.39
N THR A 212 7.17 -3.24 26.36
CA THR A 212 8.55 -2.75 26.22
C THR A 212 9.48 -3.75 25.54
N GLU A 213 9.07 -5.01 25.41
CA GLU A 213 9.80 -6.00 24.62
C GLU A 213 9.21 -6.05 23.21
N LEU A 214 9.88 -5.38 22.27
CA LEU A 214 9.54 -5.49 20.87
C LEU A 214 9.73 -6.91 20.37
N ARG A 215 8.72 -7.43 19.67
CA ARG A 215 8.89 -8.62 18.84
C ARG A 215 9.98 -8.35 17.82
N LYS A 216 11.07 -9.11 17.91
CA LYS A 216 12.13 -9.05 16.90
C LYS A 216 11.56 -9.58 15.58
N ASN A 217 11.68 -8.79 14.53
CA ASN A 217 11.39 -9.28 13.18
C ASN A 217 12.29 -10.49 12.91
N VAL A 218 11.69 -11.57 12.42
CA VAL A 218 12.37 -12.83 12.13
C VAL A 218 13.32 -12.72 10.93
N PHE A 219 13.12 -11.73 10.05
CA PHE A 219 13.96 -11.51 8.88
C PHE A 219 15.17 -10.62 9.20
N PRO A 220 16.35 -10.91 8.58
CA PRO A 220 17.49 -9.99 8.62
C PRO A 220 17.17 -8.71 7.83
N GLU A 221 17.96 -7.65 8.02
CA GLU A 221 17.79 -6.41 7.24
C GLU A 221 17.90 -6.67 5.73
N TRP A 222 18.82 -7.55 5.34
CA TRP A 222 19.04 -7.96 3.97
C TRP A 222 19.34 -9.46 3.91
N GLU A 223 18.69 -10.15 2.98
CA GLU A 223 18.87 -11.57 2.68
C GLU A 223 19.15 -11.72 1.18
N SER A 224 20.42 -11.90 0.82
CA SER A 224 20.82 -12.13 -0.57
C SER A 224 20.24 -13.43 -1.12
N ILE A 225 19.73 -13.39 -2.35
CA ILE A 225 19.42 -14.59 -3.12
C ILE A 225 20.67 -14.97 -3.90
N GLU A 226 21.19 -16.17 -3.65
CA GLU A 226 22.42 -16.64 -4.31
C GLU A 226 22.25 -16.74 -5.84
N GLY A 227 23.30 -16.37 -6.57
CA GLY A 227 23.40 -16.57 -8.02
C GLY A 227 23.35 -15.30 -8.85
N ILE A 228 22.67 -14.23 -8.39
CA ILE A 228 22.61 -12.93 -9.07
C ILE A 228 23.02 -11.82 -8.10
N ARG A 229 23.95 -10.97 -8.52
CA ARG A 229 24.45 -9.86 -7.70
C ARG A 229 23.35 -8.82 -7.42
N ASP A 230 23.28 -8.37 -6.16
CA ASP A 230 22.35 -7.33 -5.65
C ASP A 230 20.86 -7.73 -5.67
N LEU A 231 20.57 -9.01 -5.95
CA LEU A 231 19.25 -9.62 -5.81
C LEU A 231 19.04 -10.09 -4.36
N GLY A 232 17.90 -9.78 -3.76
CA GLY A 232 17.62 -10.23 -2.40
C GLY A 232 16.31 -9.72 -1.81
N TRP A 233 16.05 -10.15 -0.58
CA TRP A 233 14.95 -9.63 0.23
C TRP A 233 15.46 -8.56 1.16
N GLN A 234 14.74 -7.45 1.24
CA GLN A 234 14.97 -6.40 2.21
C GLN A 234 13.81 -6.35 3.19
N ARG A 235 14.14 -6.21 4.48
CA ARG A 235 13.15 -6.09 5.53
C ARG A 235 12.45 -4.73 5.50
N HIS A 236 11.15 -4.72 5.79
CA HIS A 236 10.41 -3.50 6.04
C HIS A 236 10.66 -2.95 7.46
N LEU A 237 10.50 -1.64 7.64
CA LEU A 237 10.31 -1.07 8.98
C LEU A 237 8.92 -1.49 9.47
N ILE A 238 8.83 -2.09 10.66
CA ILE A 238 7.57 -2.69 11.16
C ILE A 238 7.22 -2.18 12.54
N TYR A 239 5.96 -1.82 12.71
CA TYR A 239 5.35 -1.49 14.00
C TYR A 239 4.36 -2.56 14.39
N TRP A 240 4.66 -3.30 15.44
CA TRP A 240 3.75 -4.28 15.98
C TRP A 240 2.70 -3.60 16.86
N SER A 241 1.43 -3.96 16.65
CA SER A 241 0.29 -3.58 17.48
C SER A 241 -0.29 -4.76 18.27
N GLY A 242 0.23 -5.96 18.03
CA GLY A 242 -0.16 -7.20 18.70
C GLY A 242 0.75 -8.36 18.31
N ASP A 243 0.38 -9.57 18.72
CA ASP A 243 1.22 -10.77 18.53
C ASP A 243 1.32 -11.19 17.05
N GLU A 244 0.36 -10.81 16.21
CA GLU A 244 0.33 -11.14 14.78
C GLU A 244 -0.03 -9.93 13.89
N SER A 245 -0.29 -8.77 14.49
CA SER A 245 -0.78 -7.57 13.81
C SER A 245 0.20 -6.40 13.92
N GLY A 246 0.12 -5.50 12.96
CA GLY A 246 0.97 -4.33 12.90
C GLY A 246 0.81 -3.55 11.60
N PHE A 247 1.70 -2.60 11.40
CA PHE A 247 1.74 -1.82 10.17
C PHE A 247 3.16 -1.54 9.68
N ILE A 248 3.25 -1.27 8.38
CA ILE A 248 4.47 -0.90 7.68
C ILE A 248 4.26 0.49 7.09
N PRO A 249 5.04 1.49 7.51
CA PRO A 249 5.01 2.81 6.92
C PRO A 249 5.82 2.83 5.63
N PHE A 250 5.16 3.19 4.55
CA PHE A 250 5.77 3.36 3.24
C PHE A 250 6.10 4.84 3.06
N LEU A 251 7.36 5.21 3.33
CA LEU A 251 7.82 6.60 3.43
C LEU A 251 8.60 7.11 2.21
N ASP A 252 8.77 6.30 1.17
CA ASP A 252 9.49 6.72 -0.03
C ASP A 252 8.70 7.77 -0.83
N SER A 253 9.38 8.46 -1.76
CA SER A 253 8.75 9.51 -2.58
C SER A 253 8.19 8.95 -3.89
N SER A 254 8.53 7.71 -4.27
CA SER A 254 8.03 7.08 -5.49
C SER A 254 6.55 6.75 -5.39
N ALA A 255 5.81 7.03 -6.47
CA ALA A 255 4.44 6.56 -6.61
C ALA A 255 4.43 5.02 -6.57
N PHE A 256 3.39 4.46 -5.98
CA PHE A 256 3.24 3.02 -5.88
C PHE A 256 2.00 2.57 -6.67
N TYR A 257 1.95 1.28 -6.97
CA TYR A 257 0.79 0.65 -7.54
C TYR A 257 0.63 -0.74 -6.93
N VAL A 258 -0.59 -1.24 -6.97
CA VAL A 258 -0.90 -2.62 -6.58
C VAL A 258 -1.17 -3.40 -7.83
N VAL A 259 -0.61 -4.59 -7.93
CA VAL A 259 -1.06 -5.60 -8.89
C VAL A 259 -1.93 -6.58 -8.14
N ASP A 260 -3.21 -6.59 -8.46
CA ASP A 260 -4.16 -7.62 -8.07
C ASP A 260 -4.00 -8.78 -9.05
N HIS A 261 -3.50 -9.93 -8.58
CA HIS A 261 -3.31 -11.10 -9.44
C HIS A 261 -4.55 -12.01 -9.48
N GLY A 262 -5.72 -11.52 -9.05
CA GLY A 262 -6.97 -12.25 -9.16
C GLY A 262 -7.01 -13.53 -8.33
N VAL A 263 -8.03 -14.36 -8.55
CA VAL A 263 -8.21 -15.66 -7.89
C VAL A 263 -7.95 -16.82 -8.83
N ALA A 264 -8.05 -16.61 -10.14
CA ALA A 264 -7.78 -17.62 -11.14
C ALA A 264 -6.27 -17.82 -11.34
N SER A 265 -5.86 -19.08 -11.46
CA SER A 265 -4.46 -19.39 -11.76
C SER A 265 -4.12 -19.01 -13.19
N TYR A 266 -3.05 -18.23 -13.36
CA TYR A 266 -2.44 -17.94 -14.65
C TYR A 266 -0.91 -17.97 -14.57
N THR A 267 -0.28 -18.01 -15.73
CA THR A 267 1.17 -17.94 -15.90
C THR A 267 1.49 -17.00 -17.05
N HIS A 268 2.47 -16.13 -16.88
CA HIS A 268 3.03 -15.37 -17.99
C HIS A 268 3.84 -16.28 -18.91
N ASP A 269 3.85 -16.02 -20.21
CA ASP A 269 4.61 -16.74 -21.23
C ASP A 269 5.94 -16.07 -21.59
N ALA A 270 6.26 -14.95 -20.94
CA ALA A 270 7.50 -14.20 -21.12
C ALA A 270 8.16 -13.81 -19.79
N PHE A 271 9.46 -13.53 -19.84
CA PHE A 271 10.17 -12.77 -18.82
C PHE A 271 9.99 -11.27 -19.09
N GLY A 272 9.71 -10.49 -18.05
CA GLY A 272 9.81 -9.03 -18.10
C GLY A 272 11.22 -8.57 -17.75
N ILE A 273 11.78 -7.64 -18.52
CA ILE A 273 13.10 -7.03 -18.26
C ILE A 273 12.95 -5.53 -18.11
N HIS A 274 13.11 -5.02 -16.89
CA HIS A 274 13.07 -3.59 -16.60
C HIS A 274 14.46 -2.98 -16.69
N LEU A 275 14.70 -2.07 -17.64
CA LEU A 275 16.03 -1.45 -17.80
C LEU A 275 16.27 -0.25 -16.89
N SER A 276 15.19 0.46 -16.54
CA SER A 276 15.22 1.70 -15.77
C SER A 276 14.48 1.60 -14.45
N GLN A 277 13.91 0.45 -14.12
CA GLN A 277 13.19 0.23 -12.87
C GLN A 277 13.87 -0.89 -12.07
N GLN A 278 14.22 -0.58 -10.82
CA GLN A 278 14.49 -1.58 -9.81
C GLN A 278 13.17 -1.92 -9.13
N ASP A 279 12.76 -3.17 -9.23
CA ASP A 279 11.52 -3.63 -8.62
C ASP A 279 11.70 -3.79 -7.12
N ARG A 280 10.72 -3.28 -6.38
CA ARG A 280 10.61 -3.43 -4.93
C ARG A 280 9.20 -3.91 -4.64
N LEU A 281 9.08 -5.22 -4.46
CA LEU A 281 7.82 -5.94 -4.52
C LEU A 281 7.49 -6.50 -3.14
N THR A 282 6.41 -6.02 -2.52
CA THR A 282 5.88 -6.60 -1.29
C THR A 282 4.71 -7.51 -1.66
N PHE A 283 4.78 -8.78 -1.26
CA PHE A 283 3.75 -9.77 -1.59
C PHE A 283 2.84 -9.98 -0.39
N VAL A 284 1.53 -9.78 -0.56
CA VAL A 284 0.51 -10.01 0.47
C VAL A 284 -0.66 -10.82 -0.11
N GLY A 285 -1.47 -11.47 0.73
CA GLY A 285 -2.58 -12.31 0.28
C GLY A 285 -2.58 -13.65 1.01
N ASP A 286 -2.97 -14.72 0.31
CA ASP A 286 -3.06 -16.06 0.91
C ASP A 286 -1.67 -16.53 1.43
N PRO A 287 -1.50 -16.74 2.75
CA PRO A 287 -0.22 -17.13 3.35
C PRO A 287 0.20 -18.56 3.02
N ASP A 288 -0.71 -19.37 2.47
CA ASP A 288 -0.42 -20.72 2.03
C ASP A 288 -0.05 -20.80 0.55
N GLN A 289 -0.26 -19.72 -0.20
CA GLN A 289 0.19 -19.62 -1.57
C GLN A 289 1.71 -19.70 -1.66
N THR A 290 2.21 -20.55 -2.56
CA THR A 290 3.64 -20.64 -2.88
C THR A 290 3.89 -20.06 -4.25
N VAL A 291 4.56 -18.91 -4.28
CA VAL A 291 4.97 -18.21 -5.50
C VAL A 291 6.31 -18.77 -5.96
N THR A 292 6.43 -19.01 -7.26
CA THR A 292 7.71 -19.38 -7.89
C THR A 292 8.23 -18.23 -8.71
N LEU A 293 9.50 -17.89 -8.54
CA LEU A 293 10.17 -16.83 -9.28
C LEU A 293 11.36 -17.40 -10.05
N TYR A 294 11.41 -17.09 -11.34
CA TYR A 294 12.52 -17.36 -12.24
C TYR A 294 13.19 -16.04 -12.60
N LEU A 295 14.51 -16.01 -12.53
CA LEU A 295 15.32 -14.83 -12.77
C LEU A 295 16.50 -15.15 -13.69
N VAL A 296 16.87 -14.19 -14.53
CA VAL A 296 18.08 -14.26 -15.36
C VAL A 296 18.78 -12.90 -15.37
N ASP A 297 20.09 -12.91 -15.11
CA ASP A 297 20.89 -11.67 -15.14
C ASP A 297 21.28 -11.27 -16.57
N CYS A 298 20.66 -10.21 -17.11
CA CYS A 298 20.90 -9.73 -18.47
C CYS A 298 21.84 -8.51 -18.52
N ARG A 299 22.51 -8.16 -17.41
CA ARG A 299 23.37 -6.96 -17.34
C ARG A 299 24.73 -7.20 -17.98
N GLU A 300 25.15 -6.30 -18.89
CA GLU A 300 26.39 -6.42 -19.66
C GLU A 300 27.64 -6.62 -18.82
N ASN A 301 27.77 -5.81 -17.75
CA ASN A 301 28.93 -5.73 -16.88
C ASN A 301 28.77 -6.54 -15.57
N SER A 302 27.73 -7.37 -15.46
CA SER A 302 27.51 -8.15 -14.25
C SER A 302 28.46 -9.36 -14.16
N PRO A 303 29.08 -9.62 -12.99
CA PRO A 303 29.86 -10.84 -12.76
C PRO A 303 28.99 -12.11 -12.78
N THR A 304 27.66 -11.96 -12.67
CA THR A 304 26.68 -13.05 -12.69
C THR A 304 25.86 -13.07 -13.98
N LYS A 305 26.34 -12.44 -15.06
CA LYS A 305 25.66 -12.42 -16.36
C LYS A 305 25.24 -13.83 -16.82
N HIS A 306 23.99 -13.94 -17.26
CA HIS A 306 23.26 -15.15 -17.68
C HIS A 306 23.14 -16.24 -16.61
N LYS A 307 23.38 -15.91 -15.34
CA LYS A 307 23.01 -16.82 -14.26
C LYS A 307 21.50 -16.87 -14.14
N GLU A 308 20.98 -18.08 -14.12
CA GLU A 308 19.58 -18.37 -13.87
C GLU A 308 19.40 -18.70 -12.39
N VAL A 309 18.36 -18.15 -11.78
CA VAL A 309 17.97 -18.43 -10.39
C VAL A 309 16.50 -18.77 -10.36
N LYS A 310 16.16 -19.84 -9.64
CA LYS A 310 14.78 -20.21 -9.29
C LYS A 310 14.64 -20.16 -7.78
N ILE A 311 13.63 -19.47 -7.29
CA ILE A 311 13.25 -19.51 -5.87
C ILE A 311 11.76 -19.75 -5.71
N GLU A 312 11.39 -20.32 -4.57
CA GLU A 312 10.00 -20.50 -4.13
C GLU A 312 9.84 -19.79 -2.79
N PHE A 313 8.75 -19.04 -2.61
CA PHE A 313 8.48 -18.30 -1.40
C PHE A 313 6.98 -18.15 -1.13
N LYS A 314 6.63 -17.84 0.11
CA LYS A 314 5.28 -17.48 0.52
C LYS A 314 5.15 -15.96 0.65
N PRO A 315 3.98 -15.37 0.33
CA PRO A 315 3.70 -13.96 0.58
C PRO A 315 3.99 -13.57 2.02
N SER A 316 4.53 -12.37 2.23
CA SER A 316 4.80 -11.83 3.55
C SER A 316 4.83 -10.31 3.48
N PRO A 317 4.07 -9.61 4.34
CA PRO A 317 4.15 -8.15 4.40
C PRO A 317 5.50 -7.69 4.98
N LEU A 318 6.25 -8.56 5.69
CA LEU A 318 7.35 -8.14 6.57
C LEU A 318 8.67 -7.82 5.82
N ARG A 319 8.71 -8.06 4.51
CA ARG A 319 9.86 -7.85 3.64
C ARG A 319 9.40 -7.60 2.21
N PHE A 320 10.27 -7.03 1.39
CA PHE A 320 10.06 -6.87 -0.04
C PHE A 320 11.22 -7.46 -0.82
N LEU A 321 10.91 -7.98 -1.99
CA LEU A 321 11.91 -8.46 -2.94
C LEU A 321 12.49 -7.27 -3.70
N VAL A 322 13.82 -7.22 -3.80
CA VAL A 322 14.55 -6.26 -4.64
C VAL A 322 15.07 -6.99 -5.86
N ILE A 323 14.57 -6.64 -7.04
CA ILE A 323 15.08 -7.10 -8.33
C ILE A 323 15.84 -5.94 -8.99
N PRO A 324 17.17 -6.04 -9.19
CA PRO A 324 17.94 -4.99 -9.85
C PRO A 324 17.49 -4.74 -11.30
N THR A 325 17.74 -3.52 -11.79
CA THR A 325 17.59 -3.19 -13.21
C THR A 325 18.33 -4.19 -14.10
N GLY A 326 17.75 -4.56 -15.24
CA GLY A 326 18.33 -5.49 -16.21
C GLY A 326 18.37 -6.96 -15.75
N VAL A 327 17.71 -7.33 -14.65
CA VAL A 327 17.45 -8.72 -14.30
C VAL A 327 16.06 -9.11 -14.82
N ALA A 328 16.05 -10.02 -15.79
CA ALA A 328 14.82 -10.59 -16.34
C ALA A 328 14.12 -11.41 -15.26
N HIS A 329 12.80 -11.30 -15.14
CA HIS A 329 12.06 -12.06 -14.16
C HIS A 329 10.68 -12.51 -14.64
N ARG A 330 10.23 -13.64 -14.10
CA ARG A 330 8.89 -14.20 -14.32
C ARG A 330 8.40 -14.88 -13.06
N PHE A 331 7.13 -14.67 -12.76
CA PHE A 331 6.46 -15.32 -11.64
C PHE A 331 5.47 -16.40 -12.13
N GLU A 332 5.31 -17.44 -11.33
CA GLU A 332 4.22 -18.41 -11.43
C GLU A 332 3.46 -18.48 -10.10
N ASN A 333 2.19 -18.88 -10.17
CA ASN A 333 1.32 -19.08 -9.02
C ASN A 333 1.09 -17.80 -8.19
N LEU A 334 0.88 -16.66 -8.86
CA LEU A 334 0.55 -15.39 -8.21
C LEU A 334 -0.94 -15.22 -7.85
N HIS A 335 -1.82 -16.13 -8.28
CA HIS A 335 -3.23 -16.07 -7.89
C HIS A 335 -3.40 -16.00 -6.37
N LYS A 336 -4.39 -15.22 -5.92
CA LYS A 336 -4.66 -14.87 -4.50
C LYS A 336 -3.55 -14.09 -3.81
N VAL A 337 -2.61 -13.54 -4.58
CA VAL A 337 -1.56 -12.63 -4.10
C VAL A 337 -1.80 -11.25 -4.69
N TYR A 338 -1.49 -10.24 -3.90
CA TYR A 338 -1.35 -8.87 -4.32
C TYR A 338 0.13 -8.50 -4.23
N THR A 339 0.62 -7.80 -5.24
CA THR A 339 1.98 -7.24 -5.20
C THR A 339 1.88 -5.73 -5.06
N ILE A 340 2.44 -5.19 -3.97
CA ILE A 340 2.56 -3.75 -3.75
C ILE A 340 3.93 -3.34 -4.30
N ASN A 341 3.90 -2.61 -5.41
CA ASN A 341 5.08 -2.26 -6.18
C ASN A 341 5.44 -0.82 -5.87
N ARG A 342 6.66 -0.62 -5.36
CA ARG A 342 7.19 0.72 -5.09
C ARG A 342 8.58 0.90 -5.70
N PRO A 343 8.66 1.02 -7.03
CA PRO A 343 9.93 0.97 -7.75
C PRO A 343 10.85 2.13 -7.40
N ASN A 344 12.14 1.89 -7.57
CA ASN A 344 13.14 2.95 -7.71
C ASN A 344 13.50 3.08 -9.19
N ILE A 345 13.44 4.31 -9.72
CA ILE A 345 13.74 4.57 -11.12
C ILE A 345 15.19 5.02 -11.27
N TYR A 346 15.84 4.51 -12.31
CA TYR A 346 17.21 4.79 -12.72
C TYR A 346 17.25 5.13 -14.21
N SER A 347 17.78 6.30 -14.56
CA SER A 347 17.95 6.70 -15.96
C SER A 347 19.06 7.71 -16.12
N ASP A 348 19.90 7.52 -17.13
CA ASP A 348 20.93 8.49 -17.54
C ASP A 348 20.29 9.71 -18.24
N ASN A 349 19.05 9.55 -18.74
CA ASN A 349 18.25 10.62 -19.29
C ASN A 349 16.81 10.52 -18.76
N ILE A 350 16.60 11.09 -17.57
CA ILE A 350 15.31 11.01 -16.87
C ILE A 350 14.17 11.74 -17.61
N GLU A 351 14.50 12.74 -18.44
CA GLU A 351 13.53 13.50 -19.23
C GLU A 351 12.92 12.69 -20.37
N GLU A 352 13.64 11.66 -20.85
CA GLU A 352 13.19 10.74 -21.90
C GLU A 352 12.58 9.44 -21.34
N TYR A 353 12.48 9.30 -20.02
CA TYR A 353 11.88 8.11 -19.42
C TYR A 353 10.36 8.09 -19.64
N GLU A 354 9.89 7.07 -20.35
CA GLU A 354 8.47 6.79 -20.53
C GLU A 354 8.06 5.54 -19.72
N PRO A 355 7.26 5.69 -18.65
CA PRO A 355 6.78 4.55 -17.87
C PRO A 355 6.05 3.52 -18.74
N GLY A 356 6.39 2.24 -18.58
CA GLY A 356 5.74 1.13 -19.31
C GLY A 356 6.36 0.81 -20.68
N ASN A 357 7.30 1.63 -21.16
CA ASN A 357 8.14 1.32 -22.32
C ASN A 357 9.53 0.80 -21.91
N ASP A 358 9.79 0.70 -20.60
CA ASP A 358 11.03 0.26 -19.98
C ASP A 358 11.10 -1.26 -19.75
N VAL A 359 9.97 -1.96 -19.96
CA VAL A 359 9.86 -3.42 -19.89
C VAL A 359 10.08 -4.02 -21.27
N ILE A 360 10.83 -5.12 -21.32
CA ILE A 360 11.00 -5.93 -22.53
C ILE A 360 10.53 -7.34 -22.21
N ASP A 361 9.57 -7.83 -22.96
CA ASP A 361 9.08 -9.20 -22.89
C ASP A 361 10.00 -10.12 -23.70
N TRP A 362 10.53 -11.12 -23.03
CA TRP A 362 11.46 -12.10 -23.58
C TRP A 362 10.91 -13.52 -23.47
N ASP A 363 10.91 -14.25 -24.59
CA ASP A 363 10.39 -15.62 -24.68
C ASP A 363 11.12 -16.57 -23.71
N ILE A 364 10.34 -17.32 -22.91
CA ILE A 364 10.83 -18.28 -21.92
C ILE A 364 11.65 -19.43 -22.53
N ASP A 365 11.36 -19.81 -23.78
CA ASP A 365 12.05 -20.89 -24.47
C ASP A 365 13.36 -20.41 -25.13
N ASN A 366 13.52 -19.08 -25.27
CA ASN A 366 14.71 -18.49 -25.88
C ASN A 366 15.84 -18.33 -24.85
N LYS A 367 16.83 -19.23 -24.91
CA LYS A 367 18.02 -19.20 -24.04
C LYS A 367 19.15 -18.29 -24.52
N ASN A 368 18.98 -17.60 -25.65
CA ASN A 368 19.94 -16.59 -26.12
C ASN A 368 19.69 -15.24 -25.41
N TYR A 369 19.86 -15.22 -24.09
CA TYR A 369 19.49 -14.07 -23.27
C TYR A 369 20.12 -12.78 -23.78
N PRO A 370 19.32 -11.69 -23.84
CA PRO A 370 19.83 -10.41 -24.28
C PRO A 370 20.81 -9.84 -23.24
N VAL A 371 21.64 -8.91 -23.70
CA VAL A 371 22.63 -8.23 -22.86
C VAL A 371 22.36 -6.74 -22.93
N TYR A 372 22.09 -6.13 -21.78
CA TYR A 372 21.75 -4.71 -21.68
C TYR A 372 22.70 -3.95 -20.78
N GLN A 373 22.96 -2.70 -21.16
CA GLN A 373 23.51 -1.70 -20.26
C GLN A 373 22.36 -1.12 -19.42
N VAL A 374 22.60 -0.93 -18.12
CA VAL A 374 21.64 -0.35 -17.19
C VAL A 374 22.20 0.93 -16.60
N SER A 375 21.32 1.89 -16.34
CA SER A 375 21.70 3.14 -15.65
C SER A 375 21.85 2.89 -14.15
N GLU A 376 22.80 3.59 -13.53
CA GLU A 376 22.97 3.68 -12.08
C GLU A 376 22.50 5.02 -11.51
N GLN A 377 22.05 5.94 -12.36
CA GLN A 377 21.61 7.28 -11.96
C GLN A 377 20.18 7.26 -11.42
N ALA A 378 20.03 7.29 -10.09
CA ALA A 378 18.73 7.32 -9.44
C ALA A 378 17.95 8.61 -9.76
N ALA A 379 16.65 8.45 -10.01
CA ALA A 379 15.72 9.56 -10.17
C ALA A 379 15.59 10.36 -8.88
N ASN A 380 15.35 11.66 -9.02
CA ASN A 380 15.17 12.58 -7.89
C ASN A 380 13.68 12.74 -7.52
N GLU A 381 13.40 13.51 -6.46
CA GLU A 381 12.03 13.73 -6.00
C GLU A 381 11.16 14.52 -6.99
N ASP A 382 11.75 15.42 -7.78
CA ASP A 382 11.04 16.18 -8.82
C ASP A 382 10.46 15.24 -9.87
N PHE A 383 11.24 14.25 -10.30
CA PHE A 383 10.79 13.22 -11.21
C PHE A 383 9.57 12.46 -10.66
N TYR A 384 9.61 12.00 -9.40
CA TYR A 384 8.49 11.26 -8.81
C TYR A 384 7.23 12.12 -8.67
N ARG A 385 7.39 13.43 -8.38
CA ARG A 385 6.26 14.37 -8.38
C ARG A 385 5.61 14.52 -9.76
N LEU A 386 6.43 14.65 -10.81
CA LEU A 386 5.94 14.70 -12.19
C LEU A 386 5.28 13.38 -12.61
N GLN A 387 5.85 12.24 -12.23
CA GLN A 387 5.28 10.92 -12.48
C GLN A 387 3.90 10.78 -11.82
N ALA A 388 3.76 11.15 -10.55
CA ALA A 388 2.48 11.13 -9.85
C ALA A 388 1.44 12.04 -10.53
N GLN A 389 1.82 13.25 -10.97
CA GLN A 389 0.93 14.15 -11.71
C GLN A 389 0.50 13.59 -13.08
N SER A 390 1.42 12.94 -13.80
CA SER A 390 1.14 12.26 -15.06
C SER A 390 0.14 11.12 -14.86
N GLN A 391 0.34 10.29 -13.83
CA GLN A 391 -0.60 9.22 -13.47
C GLN A 391 -1.97 9.76 -13.05
N GLN A 392 -2.04 10.84 -12.26
CA GLN A 392 -3.31 11.51 -11.92
C GLN A 392 -4.04 11.98 -13.19
N SER A 393 -3.29 12.55 -14.14
CA SER A 393 -3.85 13.02 -15.40
C SER A 393 -4.40 11.86 -16.24
N LEU A 394 -3.68 10.72 -16.29
CA LEU A 394 -4.15 9.50 -16.94
C LEU A 394 -5.43 8.96 -16.28
N MET A 395 -5.45 8.90 -14.95
CA MET A 395 -6.60 8.41 -14.17
C MET A 395 -7.85 9.29 -14.25
N SER A 396 -7.71 10.53 -14.74
CA SER A 396 -8.87 11.38 -15.06
C SER A 396 -9.64 10.93 -16.30
N GLN A 397 -9.07 10.00 -17.08
CA GLN A 397 -9.67 9.40 -18.26
C GLN A 397 -10.26 8.03 -17.91
N PRO A 398 -11.31 7.56 -18.61
CA PRO A 398 -11.81 6.21 -18.41
C PRO A 398 -10.70 5.18 -18.69
N PRO A 399 -10.65 4.04 -17.97
CA PRO A 399 -9.67 2.99 -18.23
C PRO A 399 -10.01 2.30 -19.57
N THR A 400 -9.52 2.82 -20.68
CA THR A 400 -9.80 2.31 -22.05
C THR A 400 -8.65 1.47 -22.63
N HIS A 401 -7.61 1.19 -21.85
CA HIS A 401 -6.39 0.54 -22.32
C HIS A 401 -6.00 -0.60 -21.36
N SER A 402 -5.58 -1.74 -21.91
CA SER A 402 -4.86 -2.78 -21.17
C SER A 402 -3.41 -2.36 -20.91
N THR A 403 -2.71 -3.03 -20.00
CA THR A 403 -1.25 -2.91 -19.91
C THR A 403 -0.60 -3.23 -21.28
N PRO A 404 0.41 -2.46 -21.72
CA PRO A 404 1.09 -2.72 -22.98
C PRO A 404 1.97 -3.97 -22.86
N ILE A 405 2.01 -4.78 -23.93
CA ILE A 405 3.00 -5.84 -24.12
C ILE A 405 4.11 -5.27 -24.99
N VAL A 406 5.36 -5.29 -24.55
CA VAL A 406 6.49 -4.68 -25.29
C VAL A 406 7.48 -5.76 -25.66
N ILE A 407 7.55 -6.11 -26.94
CA ILE A 407 8.49 -7.13 -27.43
C ILE A 407 9.70 -6.48 -28.10
N SER A 408 10.86 -7.12 -27.98
CA SER A 408 12.03 -6.80 -28.79
C SER A 408 12.01 -7.64 -30.07
N THR A 409 12.16 -7.00 -31.23
CA THR A 409 12.29 -7.67 -32.54
C THR A 409 13.40 -7.01 -33.35
N ILE A 410 13.77 -7.64 -34.47
CA ILE A 410 14.72 -7.07 -35.43
C ILE A 410 13.92 -6.39 -36.56
N ASP A 411 14.29 -5.16 -36.94
CA ASP A 411 13.71 -4.46 -38.08
C ASP A 411 14.23 -4.98 -39.43
N GLU A 412 13.73 -4.42 -40.54
CA GLU A 412 14.15 -4.82 -41.89
C GLU A 412 15.65 -4.58 -42.17
N ASP A 413 16.27 -3.67 -41.41
CA ASP A 413 17.67 -3.28 -41.54
C ASP A 413 18.60 -4.07 -40.59
N GLY A 414 18.06 -4.96 -39.77
CA GLY A 414 18.83 -5.79 -38.85
C GLY A 414 19.07 -5.16 -37.48
N ASN A 415 18.39 -4.06 -37.14
CA ASN A 415 18.52 -3.39 -35.85
C ASN A 415 17.50 -3.91 -34.83
N ASP A 416 17.88 -3.97 -33.56
CA ASP A 416 16.95 -4.25 -32.47
C ASP A 416 15.97 -3.07 -32.30
N VAL A 417 14.68 -3.34 -32.46
CA VAL A 417 13.58 -2.39 -32.25
C VAL A 417 12.60 -2.91 -31.21
N LYS A 418 12.08 -2.00 -30.38
CA LYS A 418 11.03 -2.29 -29.39
C LYS A 418 9.67 -1.97 -29.98
N VAL A 419 8.71 -2.89 -29.86
CA VAL A 419 7.34 -2.71 -30.35
C VAL A 419 6.37 -2.91 -29.19
N ALA A 420 5.61 -1.85 -28.86
CA ALA A 420 4.57 -1.89 -27.84
C ALA A 420 3.20 -2.19 -28.48
N PHE A 421 2.59 -3.30 -28.07
CA PHE A 421 1.23 -3.67 -28.42
C PHE A 421 0.28 -3.26 -27.30
N ARG A 422 -0.76 -2.50 -27.64
CA ARG A 422 -1.87 -2.18 -26.74
C ARG A 422 -3.12 -2.83 -27.28
N LYS A 423 -3.82 -3.62 -26.46
CA LYS A 423 -5.13 -4.14 -26.83
C LYS A 423 -6.10 -2.96 -26.75
N SER A 424 -6.62 -2.54 -27.90
CA SER A 424 -7.78 -1.64 -27.95
C SER A 424 -9.03 -2.49 -27.80
N GLU A 425 -9.90 -2.16 -26.84
CA GLU A 425 -11.26 -2.72 -26.81
C GLU A 425 -12.12 -2.25 -27.98
#